data_AF-A0A249PD38-F1
#
_entry.id   AF-A0A249PD38-F1
#
_cell.length_a   1.000
_cell.length_b   1.000
_cell.length_c   1.000
_cell.angle_alpha   90.00
_cell.angle_beta   90.00
_cell.angle_gamma   90.00
#
_symmetry.space_group_name_H-M   'P 1'
#
loop_
_entity.id
_entity.type
_entity.pdbx_description
1 polymer ?
#
loop_
_entity_poly.entity_id
_entity_poly.type
_entity_poly.pdbx_seq_one_letter_code
_entity_poly.pdbx_strand_id
1 'polypeptide(L)'
;MNPNRARALAEAQQAVELDPNDAGKRWVLGVILGHEGRLMESDAEFDAAHKLDPNHADAWAMQAELTTEKGRPAEAIEQVWKALRLNPHPQGRYHWMLGQAQYAFRDYECAVQTLRRPETIARRHDVLALSWQV
;
A
#
# COMPACT_ATOMS: atom_id res chain seq x y z
N MET A 1 -23.41 -0.15 10.86
CA MET A 1 -22.15 -0.89 10.63
C MET A 1 -22.36 -1.78 9.41
N ASN A 2 -21.47 -1.74 8.40
CA ASN A 2 -21.62 -2.60 7.23
C ASN A 2 -21.30 -4.05 7.65
N PRO A 3 -22.23 -5.02 7.56
CA PRO A 3 -22.00 -6.39 8.02
C PRO A 3 -20.81 -7.07 7.31
N ASN A 4 -20.51 -6.66 6.09
CA ASN A 4 -19.37 -7.18 5.34
C ASN A 4 -18.03 -6.69 5.89
N ARG A 5 -17.98 -5.52 6.56
CA ARG A 5 -16.76 -5.04 7.22
C ARG A 5 -16.39 -5.89 8.42
N ALA A 6 -17.36 -6.14 9.30
CA ALA A 6 -17.16 -6.99 10.48
C ALA A 6 -16.77 -8.41 10.08
N ARG A 7 -17.39 -8.96 9.02
CA ARG A 7 -17.02 -10.26 8.48
C ARG A 7 -15.61 -10.25 7.88
N ALA A 8 -15.23 -9.25 7.09
CA ALA A 8 -13.89 -9.16 6.51
C ALA A 8 -12.79 -9.14 7.60
N LEU A 9 -13.02 -8.40 8.69
CA LEU A 9 -12.12 -8.39 9.84
C LEU A 9 -12.00 -9.78 10.48
N ALA A 10 -13.12 -10.46 10.74
CA ALA A 10 -13.12 -11.78 11.35
C ALA A 10 -12.39 -12.82 10.48
N GLU A 11 -12.62 -12.82 9.17
CA GLU A 11 -11.96 -13.72 8.22
C GLU A 11 -10.46 -13.43 8.11
N ALA A 12 -10.05 -12.16 8.14
CA ALA A 12 -8.63 -11.79 8.14
C ALA A 12 -7.91 -12.20 9.43
N GLN A 13 -8.58 -12.08 10.59
CA GLN A 13 -8.06 -12.59 11.86
C GLN A 13 -7.88 -14.11 11.82
N GLN A 14 -8.90 -14.84 11.36
CA GLN A 14 -8.82 -16.28 11.20
C GLN A 14 -7.71 -16.69 10.22
N ALA A 15 -7.48 -15.94 9.14
CA ALA A 15 -6.38 -16.22 8.22
C ALA A 15 -5.01 -16.13 8.91
N VAL A 16 -4.78 -15.10 9.74
CA VAL A 16 -3.54 -14.97 10.52
C VAL A 16 -3.42 -16.05 11.61
N GLU A 17 -4.52 -16.47 12.23
CA GLU A 17 -4.52 -17.58 13.20
C GLU A 17 -4.14 -18.92 12.55
N LEU A 18 -4.65 -19.18 11.34
CA LEU A 18 -4.35 -20.40 10.59
C LEU A 18 -2.89 -20.47 10.13
N ASP A 19 -2.27 -19.31 9.85
CA ASP A 19 -0.87 -19.24 9.45
C ASP A 19 -0.22 -17.93 9.93
N PRO A 20 0.32 -17.91 11.16
CA PRO A 20 0.87 -16.70 11.77
C PRO A 20 2.21 -16.27 11.16
N ASN A 21 2.81 -17.07 10.28
CA ASN A 21 4.12 -16.79 9.68
C ASN A 21 4.01 -16.31 8.23
N ASP A 22 2.80 -16.02 7.75
CA ASP A 22 2.57 -15.43 6.43
C ASP A 22 2.50 -13.89 6.53
N ALA A 23 3.53 -13.22 6.02
CA ALA A 23 3.60 -11.76 5.96
C ALA A 23 2.44 -11.14 5.15
N GLY A 24 1.97 -11.84 4.10
CA GLY A 24 0.85 -11.46 3.27
C GLY A 24 -0.46 -11.35 4.06
N LYS A 25 -0.77 -12.39 4.84
CA LYS A 25 -1.97 -12.41 5.69
C LYS A 25 -1.94 -11.30 6.75
N ARG A 26 -0.77 -11.06 7.34
CA ARG A 26 -0.59 -10.00 8.35
C ARG A 26 -0.79 -8.59 7.81
N TRP A 27 -0.19 -8.22 6.68
CA TRP A 27 -0.38 -6.86 6.16
C TRP A 27 -1.84 -6.63 5.73
N VAL A 28 -2.53 -7.64 5.21
CA VAL A 28 -3.96 -7.56 4.87
C VAL A 28 -4.79 -7.27 6.12
N LEU A 29 -4.55 -7.99 7.22
CA LEU A 29 -5.19 -7.69 8.50
C LEU A 29 -4.85 -6.27 8.98
N GLY A 30 -3.59 -5.85 8.84
CA GLY A 30 -3.14 -4.48 9.14
C GLY A 30 -3.95 -3.42 8.38
N VAL A 31 -4.18 -3.61 7.08
CA VAL A 31 -5.01 -2.70 6.26
C VAL A 31 -6.44 -2.62 6.76
N ILE A 32 -7.06 -3.77 7.03
CA ILE A 32 -8.44 -3.84 7.50
C ILE A 32 -8.58 -3.13 8.85
N LEU A 33 -7.67 -3.40 9.79
CA LEU A 33 -7.63 -2.74 11.10
C LEU A 33 -7.48 -1.21 10.96
N GLY A 34 -6.63 -0.75 10.03
CA GLY A 34 -6.43 0.67 9.74
C GLY A 34 -7.73 1.35 9.30
N HIS A 35 -8.46 0.74 8.37
CA HIS A 35 -9.75 1.26 7.89
C HIS A 35 -10.91 1.13 8.90
N GLU A 36 -10.76 0.30 9.94
CA GLU A 36 -11.66 0.26 11.10
C GLU A 36 -11.26 1.28 12.20
N GLY A 37 -10.19 2.06 11.99
CA GLY A 37 -9.69 3.04 12.95
C GLY A 37 -8.90 2.43 14.11
N ARG A 38 -8.61 1.13 14.06
CA ARG A 38 -7.82 0.38 15.07
C ARG A 38 -6.32 0.55 14.78
N LEU A 39 -5.86 1.79 14.81
CA LEU A 39 -4.54 2.19 14.28
C LEU A 39 -3.36 1.50 14.97
N MET A 40 -3.39 1.34 16.30
CA MET A 40 -2.31 0.65 17.03
C MET A 40 -2.18 -0.82 16.64
N GLU A 41 -3.32 -1.49 16.41
CA GLU A 41 -3.34 -2.90 16.02
C GLU A 41 -2.93 -3.06 14.56
N SER A 42 -3.33 -2.11 13.70
CA SER A 42 -2.85 -2.02 12.33
C SER A 42 -1.32 -1.95 12.27
N ASP A 43 -0.71 -1.04 13.05
CA ASP A 43 0.75 -0.88 13.08
C ASP A 43 1.45 -2.14 13.60
N ALA A 44 0.89 -2.82 14.61
CA ALA A 44 1.42 -4.08 15.11
C ALA A 44 1.44 -5.20 14.04
N GLU A 45 0.41 -5.29 13.21
CA GLU A 45 0.35 -6.29 12.13
C GLU A 45 1.30 -5.96 10.97
N PHE A 46 1.48 -4.67 10.62
CA PHE A 46 2.51 -4.27 9.66
C PHE A 46 3.92 -4.56 10.19
N ASP A 47 4.21 -4.26 11.46
CA ASP A 47 5.50 -4.57 12.08
C ASP A 47 5.77 -6.09 12.06
N ALA A 48 4.75 -6.90 12.33
CA ALA A 48 4.86 -8.34 12.24
C ALA A 48 5.06 -8.83 10.79
N ALA A 49 4.36 -8.25 9.82
CA ALA A 49 4.58 -8.54 8.39
C ALA A 49 6.02 -8.23 7.96
N HIS A 50 6.55 -7.06 8.35
CA HIS A 50 7.92 -6.64 8.00
C HIS A 50 9.01 -7.47 8.69
N LYS A 51 8.74 -8.01 9.88
CA LYS A 51 9.64 -8.96 10.56
C LYS A 51 9.73 -10.29 9.82
N LEU A 52 8.60 -10.76 9.27
CA LEU A 52 8.53 -12.01 8.51
C LEU A 52 9.11 -11.86 7.11
N ASP A 53 8.77 -10.76 6.43
CA ASP A 53 9.29 -10.44 5.10
C ASP A 53 9.57 -8.93 4.97
N PRO A 54 10.81 -8.49 5.23
CA PRO A 54 11.18 -7.08 5.12
C PRO A 54 11.18 -6.56 3.67
N ASN A 55 11.09 -7.46 2.68
CA ASN A 55 11.11 -7.16 1.25
C ASN A 55 9.72 -7.20 0.62
N HIS A 56 8.65 -7.37 1.40
CA HIS A 56 7.27 -7.37 0.91
C HIS A 56 6.83 -5.98 0.44
N ALA A 57 7.02 -5.67 -0.84
CA ALA A 57 6.77 -4.34 -1.39
C ALA A 57 5.33 -3.84 -1.17
N ASP A 58 4.33 -4.71 -1.33
CA ASP A 58 2.92 -4.34 -1.12
C ASP A 58 2.63 -3.93 0.32
N ALA A 59 3.24 -4.58 1.31
CA ALA A 59 3.06 -4.25 2.73
C ALA A 59 3.59 -2.83 3.02
N TRP A 60 4.76 -2.48 2.47
CA TRP A 60 5.31 -1.13 2.59
C TRP A 60 4.43 -0.06 1.93
N ALA A 61 3.93 -0.32 0.72
CA ALA A 61 3.04 0.61 0.03
C ALA A 61 1.70 0.81 0.77
N MET A 62 1.16 -0.26 1.35
CA MET A 62 -0.08 -0.28 2.13
C MET A 62 0.02 0.41 3.47
N GLN A 63 1.13 0.21 4.17
CA GLN A 63 1.39 0.98 5.37
C GLN A 63 1.55 2.48 5.06
N ALA A 64 2.14 2.82 3.91
CA ALA A 64 2.34 4.21 3.51
C ALA A 64 1.04 4.98 3.25
N GLU A 65 0.05 4.32 2.63
CA GLU A 65 -1.28 4.88 2.45
C GLU A 65 -1.89 5.26 3.81
N LEU A 66 -1.93 4.33 4.76
CA LEU A 66 -2.44 4.57 6.11
C LEU A 66 -1.59 5.57 6.90
N THR A 67 -0.27 5.59 6.70
CA THR A 67 0.64 6.54 7.33
C THR A 67 0.43 7.97 6.83
N THR A 68 0.05 8.12 5.54
CA THR A 68 -0.40 9.39 4.99
C THR A 68 -1.69 9.85 5.66
N GLU A 69 -2.69 8.97 5.78
CA GLU A 69 -3.97 9.27 6.46
C GLU A 69 -3.77 9.64 7.94
N LYS A 70 -2.79 9.03 8.60
CA LYS A 70 -2.35 9.36 9.97
C LYS A 70 -1.65 10.72 10.11
N GLY A 71 -1.47 11.47 9.02
CA GLY A 71 -0.82 12.78 9.04
C GLY A 71 0.70 12.72 9.15
N ARG A 72 1.32 11.60 8.77
CA ARG A 72 2.79 11.42 8.76
C ARG A 72 3.32 11.28 7.32
N PRO A 73 3.08 12.25 6.42
CA PRO A 73 3.35 12.07 4.99
C PRO A 73 4.84 11.95 4.64
N ALA A 74 5.75 12.52 5.44
CA ALA A 74 7.19 12.34 5.23
C ALA A 74 7.62 10.87 5.37
N GLU A 75 7.14 10.20 6.43
CA GLU A 75 7.38 8.77 6.67
C GLU A 75 6.74 7.92 5.55
N ALA A 76 5.52 8.28 5.13
CA ALA A 76 4.85 7.59 4.03
C ALA A 76 5.65 7.67 2.71
N ILE A 77 6.23 8.83 2.38
CA ILE A 77 7.08 8.98 1.18
C ILE A 77 8.26 8.00 1.24
N GLU A 78 8.93 7.87 2.38
CA GLU A 78 10.04 6.91 2.56
C GLU A 78 9.57 5.45 2.39
N GLN A 79 8.41 5.10 2.94
CA GLN A 79 7.80 3.78 2.83
C GLN A 79 7.44 3.45 1.38
N VAL A 80 6.83 4.37 0.63
CA VAL A 80 6.52 4.15 -0.80
C VAL A 80 7.81 4.02 -1.62
N TRP A 81 8.84 4.83 -1.35
CA TRP A 81 10.12 4.68 -2.03
C TRP A 81 10.78 3.33 -1.75
N LYS A 82 10.62 2.80 -0.53
CA LYS A 82 11.07 1.44 -0.22
C LYS A 82 10.30 0.40 -1.03
N ALA A 83 8.97 0.50 -1.10
CA ALA A 83 8.14 -0.39 -1.92
C ALA A 83 8.56 -0.38 -3.40
N LEU A 84 8.78 0.81 -3.96
CA LEU A 84 9.24 1.00 -5.35
C LEU A 84 10.63 0.40 -5.60
N ARG A 85 11.54 0.42 -4.62
CA ARG A 85 12.87 -0.24 -4.75
C ARG A 85 12.77 -1.75 -4.68
N LEU A 86 11.83 -2.28 -3.89
CA LEU A 86 11.66 -3.72 -3.68
C LEU A 86 10.95 -4.41 -4.84
N ASN A 87 10.06 -3.70 -5.55
CA ASN A 87 9.33 -4.25 -6.68
C ASN A 87 9.85 -3.67 -8.02
N PRO A 88 10.54 -4.47 -8.86
CA PRO A 88 11.01 -4.03 -10.17
C PRO A 88 9.88 -3.79 -11.19
N HIS A 89 8.66 -4.25 -10.89
CA HIS A 89 7.46 -4.07 -11.70
C HIS A 89 6.32 -3.52 -10.83
N PRO A 90 6.47 -2.29 -10.30
CA PRO A 90 5.49 -1.74 -9.37
C PRO A 90 4.15 -1.52 -10.07
N GLN A 91 3.07 -1.82 -9.36
CA GLN A 91 1.73 -1.49 -9.84
C GLN A 91 1.56 0.04 -9.81
N GLY A 92 0.77 0.60 -10.73
CA GLY A 92 0.52 2.05 -10.80
C GLY A 92 0.02 2.67 -9.48
N ARG A 93 -0.62 1.86 -8.63
CA ARG A 93 -1.05 2.26 -7.28
C ARG A 93 0.10 2.75 -6.38
N TYR A 94 1.35 2.30 -6.58
CA TYR A 94 2.49 2.77 -5.78
C TYR A 94 2.77 4.24 -6.10
N HIS A 95 2.72 4.62 -7.37
CA HIS A 95 2.89 6.02 -7.77
C HIS A 95 1.70 6.88 -7.35
N TRP A 96 0.49 6.32 -7.34
CA TRP A 96 -0.67 7.00 -6.74
C TRP A 96 -0.44 7.30 -5.26
N MET A 97 0.00 6.32 -4.47
CA MET A 97 0.33 6.51 -3.04
C MET A 97 1.45 7.51 -2.84
N LEU A 98 2.50 7.47 -3.66
CA LEU A 98 3.57 8.47 -3.60
C LEU A 98 3.04 9.88 -3.86
N GLY A 99 2.20 10.05 -4.89
CA GLY A 99 1.60 11.35 -5.21
C GLY A 99 0.68 11.87 -4.10
N GLN A 100 -0.12 11.00 -3.48
CA GLN A 100 -0.94 11.35 -2.32
C GLN A 100 -0.09 11.79 -1.13
N ALA A 101 0.99 11.05 -0.83
CA ALA A 101 1.89 11.38 0.26
C ALA A 101 2.65 12.70 0.00
N GLN A 102 3.13 12.92 -1.23
CA GLN A 102 3.76 14.19 -1.65
C GLN A 102 2.80 15.37 -1.53
N TYR A 103 1.55 15.19 -1.96
CA TYR A 103 0.52 16.23 -1.81
C TYR A 103 0.24 16.55 -0.34
N ALA A 104 0.09 15.52 0.51
CA ALA A 104 -0.09 15.69 1.95
C ALA A 104 1.13 16.35 2.64
N PHE A 105 2.34 16.09 2.13
CA PHE A 105 3.58 16.75 2.54
C PHE A 105 3.71 18.19 2.01
N ARG A 106 2.80 18.64 1.13
CA ARG A 106 2.81 19.93 0.43
C ARG A 106 3.94 20.08 -0.60
N ASP A 107 4.52 18.97 -1.05
CA ASP A 107 5.40 18.92 -2.20
C ASP A 107 4.59 18.77 -3.49
N TYR A 108 3.91 19.87 -3.85
CA TYR A 108 2.97 19.88 -4.97
C TYR A 108 3.67 19.68 -6.31
N GLU A 109 4.91 20.13 -6.45
CA GLU A 109 5.67 19.96 -7.68
C GLU A 109 5.96 18.49 -7.93
N CYS A 110 6.52 17.77 -6.95
CA CYS A 110 6.74 16.34 -7.10
C CYS A 110 5.44 15.55 -7.22
N ALA A 111 4.37 15.94 -6.51
CA ALA A 111 3.06 15.30 -6.66
C ALA A 111 2.56 15.36 -8.10
N VAL A 112 2.62 16.53 -8.76
CA VAL A 112 2.23 16.68 -10.17
C VAL A 112 3.11 15.82 -11.07
N GLN A 113 4.43 15.83 -10.87
CA GLN A 113 5.35 15.02 -11.67
C GLN A 113 5.06 13.52 -11.54
N THR A 114 4.88 13.03 -10.32
CA THR A 114 4.58 11.61 -10.03
C THR A 114 3.24 11.19 -10.61
N LEU A 115 2.18 12.00 -10.43
CA LEU A 115 0.83 11.64 -10.87
C LEU A 115 0.65 11.72 -12.38
N ARG A 116 1.49 12.48 -13.10
CA ARG A 116 1.50 12.55 -14.57
C ARG A 116 2.18 11.39 -15.26
N ARG A 117 2.93 10.57 -14.52
CA ARG A 117 3.65 9.43 -15.09
C ARG A 117 2.66 8.44 -15.73
N PRO A 118 2.96 7.91 -16.93
CA PRO A 118 2.12 6.90 -17.57
C PRO A 118 1.86 5.71 -16.65
N GLU A 119 2.84 5.30 -15.85
CA GLU A 119 2.72 4.20 -14.89
C GLU A 119 1.64 4.45 -13.84
N THR A 120 1.35 5.71 -13.51
CA THR A 120 0.28 6.10 -12.57
C THR A 120 -1.09 6.12 -13.23
N ILE A 121 -1.17 6.56 -14.49
CA ILE A 121 -2.42 6.82 -15.21
C ILE A 121 -2.87 5.62 -16.04
N ALA A 122 -1.93 4.76 -16.46
CA ALA A 122 -2.17 3.67 -17.40
C ALA A 122 -3.22 2.71 -16.83
N ARG A 123 -4.33 2.58 -17.55
CA ARG A 123 -5.24 1.46 -17.37
C ARG A 123 -4.49 0.23 -17.88
N ARG A 124 -4.61 -0.88 -17.14
CA ARG A 124 -4.00 -2.20 -17.43
C ARG A 124 -4.18 -2.73 -18.88
N HIS A 125 -4.96 -2.06 -19.73
CA HIS A 125 -5.27 -2.47 -21.10
C HIS A 125 -4.44 -1.79 -22.20
N ASP A 126 -3.67 -0.74 -21.91
CA ASP A 126 -2.99 0.02 -22.97
C ASP A 126 -1.68 -0.63 -23.46
N VAL A 127 -1.22 -1.70 -22.80
CA VAL A 127 0.00 -2.44 -23.17
C VAL A 127 -0.17 -3.22 -24.49
N LEU A 128 -1.41 -3.52 -24.92
CA LEU A 128 -1.68 -4.17 -26.21
C LEU A 128 -1.66 -3.21 -27.41
N ALA A 129 -1.62 -1.90 -27.20
CA ALA A 129 -1.59 -0.92 -28.29
C ALA A 129 -0.18 -0.65 -28.84
N LEU A 130 0.88 -1.03 -28.11
CA LEU A 130 2.28 -0.80 -28.50
C LEU A 130 2.93 -1.99 -29.23
N SER A 131 2.21 -3.09 -29.46
CA SER A 131 2.75 -4.27 -30.15
C SER A 131 2.44 -4.36 -31.65
N TRP A 132 1.93 -3.28 -32.28
CA TRP A 132 1.58 -3.27 -33.72
C TRP A 132 2.27 -2.15 -34.51
N GLN A 133 3.52 -1.82 -34.19
CA GLN A 133 4.36 -0.92 -35.02
C GLN A 133 5.73 -1.52 -35.37
N VAL A 134 5.79 -2.85 -35.58
CA VAL A 134 6.90 -3.48 -36.33
C VAL A 134 6.33 -4.35 -37.43
#